data_AF-A0A076FME2-F1
#
_entry.id   AF-A0A076FME2-F1
#
_cell.length_a   1.000
_cell.length_b   1.000
_cell.length_c   1.000
_cell.angle_alpha   90.00
_cell.angle_beta   90.00
_cell.angle_gamma   90.00
#
_symmetry.space_group_name_H-M   'P 1'
#
loop_
_entity.id
_entity.type
_entity.pdbx_description
1 polymer ?
#
loop_
_entity_poly.entity_id
_entity_poly.type
_entity_poly.pdbx_seq_one_letter_code
_entity_poly.pdbx_strand_id
1 'polypeptide(L)'
;WSDMLTSDVRITAGEGSTREVIIEHMTVCLQRFTELWHERKGDGKEAFDLIRMLQADPNTENMVDDPLLYMGNIMLLIVGGNDTTRNSMSGGVVFLNQFPDEMAKVRQNPDLIPSMVSEIIRYQTPLPHMRRTATRDVELNGRKITKGEKVVLWFVSGNYDDAVIERPNDFWIDRPSVRNHLSFGAGI
;
A
#
# COMPACT_ATOMS: atom_id res chain seq x y z
N TRP A 1 -15.23 1.98 2.40
CA TRP A 1 -14.44 2.62 3.47
C TRP A 1 -13.07 3.08 2.99
N SER A 2 -12.26 2.25 2.31
CA SER A 2 -10.93 2.66 1.79
C SER A 2 -10.96 3.99 1.03
N ASP A 3 -11.81 4.09 0.03
CA ASP A 3 -11.85 5.22 -0.91
C ASP A 3 -12.20 6.54 -0.18
N MET A 4 -13.00 6.47 0.90
CA MET A 4 -13.31 7.64 1.72
C MET A 4 -12.13 8.11 2.56
N LEU A 5 -11.26 7.21 3.01
CA LEU A 5 -10.11 7.55 3.84
C LEU A 5 -8.96 8.09 3.01
N THR A 6 -8.86 7.67 1.76
CA THR A 6 -7.81 8.07 0.83
C THR A 6 -8.22 9.23 -0.08
N SER A 7 -9.44 9.75 0.06
CA SER A 7 -9.97 10.87 -0.74
C SER A 7 -10.25 12.11 0.09
N ASP A 8 -9.37 12.49 1.02
CA ASP A 8 -9.52 13.73 1.80
C ASP A 8 -9.35 14.96 0.90
N VAL A 9 -10.15 16.01 1.11
CA VAL A 9 -10.05 17.28 0.35
C VAL A 9 -8.65 17.87 0.28
N ARG A 10 -7.80 17.62 1.28
CA ARG A 10 -6.40 18.09 1.34
C ARG A 10 -5.48 17.40 0.33
N ILE A 11 -5.85 16.21 -0.14
CA ILE A 11 -5.06 15.39 -1.06
C ILE A 11 -5.68 15.29 -2.45
N THR A 12 -6.97 15.57 -2.60
CA THR A 12 -7.70 15.54 -3.89
C THR A 12 -8.00 16.92 -4.46
N ALA A 13 -7.18 17.93 -4.16
CA ALA A 13 -7.35 19.31 -4.65
C ALA A 13 -8.76 19.91 -4.38
N GLY A 14 -9.40 19.51 -3.28
CA GLY A 14 -10.71 20.01 -2.87
C GLY A 14 -11.92 19.18 -3.31
N GLU A 15 -11.75 18.12 -4.11
CA GLU A 15 -12.86 17.30 -4.63
C GLU A 15 -13.24 16.11 -3.73
N GLY A 16 -12.55 15.97 -2.61
CA GLY A 16 -12.65 14.83 -1.70
C GLY A 16 -13.71 14.96 -0.60
N SER A 17 -13.67 14.03 0.34
CA SER A 17 -14.44 14.07 1.57
C SER A 17 -13.91 15.09 2.55
N THR A 18 -14.82 15.78 3.22
CA THR A 18 -14.48 16.61 4.38
C THR A 18 -14.13 15.74 5.57
N ARG A 19 -13.49 16.35 6.58
CA ARG A 19 -13.10 15.65 7.81
C ARG A 19 -14.31 15.09 8.54
N GLU A 20 -15.42 15.80 8.54
CA GLU A 20 -16.66 15.41 9.20
C GLU A 20 -17.22 14.13 8.58
N VAL A 21 -17.28 14.08 7.24
CA VAL A 21 -17.72 12.89 6.48
C VAL A 21 -16.79 11.70 6.75
N ILE A 22 -15.47 11.94 6.78
CA ILE A 22 -14.50 10.89 7.09
C ILE A 22 -14.77 10.33 8.51
N ILE A 23 -14.95 11.19 9.51
CA ILE A 23 -15.20 10.76 10.90
C ILE A 23 -16.51 9.96 11.03
N GLU A 24 -17.58 10.38 10.33
CA GLU A 24 -18.85 9.66 10.32
C GLU A 24 -18.66 8.23 9.78
N HIS A 25 -18.01 8.09 8.63
CA HIS A 25 -17.75 6.78 8.04
C HIS A 25 -16.78 5.93 8.86
N MET A 26 -15.79 6.55 9.51
CA MET A 26 -14.91 5.87 10.47
C MET A 26 -15.74 5.30 11.63
N THR A 27 -16.70 6.06 12.16
CA THR A 27 -17.56 5.60 13.26
C THR A 27 -18.42 4.41 12.85
N VAL A 28 -19.02 4.44 11.66
CA VAL A 28 -19.78 3.30 11.12
C VAL A 28 -18.89 2.08 10.90
N CYS A 29 -17.66 2.29 10.40
CA CYS A 29 -16.69 1.23 10.24
C CYS A 29 -16.32 0.61 11.60
N LEU A 30 -16.06 1.44 12.62
CA LEU A 30 -15.71 0.98 13.97
C LEU A 30 -16.80 0.07 14.49
N GLN A 31 -18.04 0.55 14.46
CA GLN A 31 -19.19 -0.17 14.96
C GLN A 31 -19.29 -1.54 14.29
N ARG A 32 -19.23 -1.59 12.94
CA ARG A 32 -19.37 -2.85 12.23
C ARG A 32 -18.23 -3.84 12.52
N PHE A 33 -17.00 -3.36 12.63
CA PHE A 33 -15.85 -4.23 12.92
C PHE A 33 -15.83 -4.68 14.38
N THR A 34 -16.29 -3.87 15.32
CA THR A 34 -16.51 -4.28 16.71
C THR A 34 -17.60 -5.34 16.82
N GLU A 35 -18.74 -5.19 16.13
CA GLU A 35 -19.76 -6.23 16.03
C GLU A 35 -19.17 -7.53 15.46
N LEU A 36 -18.44 -7.43 14.34
CA LEU A 36 -17.79 -8.57 13.69
C LEU A 36 -16.76 -9.26 14.59
N TRP A 37 -16.03 -8.49 15.42
CA TRP A 37 -15.13 -9.05 16.43
C TRP A 37 -15.90 -9.95 17.40
N HIS A 38 -16.99 -9.45 17.98
CA HIS A 38 -17.78 -10.22 18.95
C HIS A 38 -18.54 -11.37 18.30
N GLU A 39 -19.03 -11.23 17.07
CA GLU A 39 -19.64 -12.32 16.28
C GLU A 39 -18.68 -13.50 16.09
N ARG A 40 -17.38 -13.22 15.93
CA ARG A 40 -16.34 -14.23 15.71
C ARG A 40 -15.77 -14.81 17.01
N LYS A 41 -15.83 -14.06 18.11
CA LYS A 41 -15.25 -14.48 19.39
C LYS A 41 -16.05 -15.67 19.95
N GLY A 42 -15.42 -16.84 19.95
CA GLY A 42 -16.02 -18.06 20.49
C GLY A 42 -17.07 -18.73 19.60
N ASP A 43 -17.13 -18.41 18.30
CA ASP A 43 -18.08 -19.03 17.37
C ASP A 43 -17.70 -20.46 16.92
N GLY A 44 -16.59 -20.99 17.44
CA GLY A 44 -16.10 -22.34 17.19
C GLY A 44 -15.56 -22.57 15.78
N LYS A 45 -15.42 -21.52 14.95
CA LYS A 45 -14.90 -21.64 13.59
C LYS A 45 -13.41 -21.31 13.52
N GLU A 46 -12.63 -22.28 13.06
CA GLU A 46 -11.28 -22.03 12.58
C GLU A 46 -11.34 -21.40 11.18
N ALA A 47 -10.92 -20.14 11.08
CA ALA A 47 -10.77 -19.45 9.80
C ALA A 47 -9.52 -18.57 9.81
N PHE A 48 -8.81 -18.55 8.69
CA PHE A 48 -7.62 -17.71 8.49
C PHE A 48 -8.02 -16.31 8.06
N ASP A 49 -8.55 -15.52 9.00
CA ASP A 49 -8.88 -14.12 8.79
C ASP A 49 -8.18 -13.21 9.81
N LEU A 50 -7.91 -11.97 9.40
CA LEU A 50 -7.10 -11.03 10.18
C LEU A 50 -7.70 -10.70 11.56
N ILE A 51 -9.03 -10.73 11.72
CA ILE A 51 -9.66 -10.48 13.02
C ILE A 51 -9.41 -11.65 13.96
N ARG A 52 -9.58 -12.88 13.49
CA ARG A 52 -9.26 -14.09 14.27
C ARG A 52 -7.78 -14.17 14.62
N MET A 53 -6.90 -13.76 13.72
CA MET A 53 -5.47 -13.66 14.02
C MET A 53 -5.19 -12.66 15.15
N LEU A 54 -5.83 -11.48 15.13
CA LEU A 54 -5.74 -10.52 16.23
C LEU A 54 -6.33 -11.06 17.55
N GLN A 55 -7.41 -11.86 17.48
CA GLN A 55 -8.01 -12.50 18.65
C GLN A 55 -7.13 -13.59 19.26
N ALA A 56 -6.32 -14.27 18.45
CA ALA A 56 -5.51 -15.40 18.87
C ALA A 56 -4.18 -15.00 19.55
N ASP A 57 -3.69 -13.77 19.33
CA ASP A 57 -2.46 -13.28 19.93
C ASP A 57 -2.75 -12.57 21.28
N PRO A 58 -2.12 -13.01 22.40
CA PRO A 58 -2.31 -12.39 23.72
C PRO A 58 -2.02 -10.88 23.79
N ASN A 59 -1.21 -10.35 22.87
CA ASN A 59 -0.91 -8.93 22.81
C ASN A 59 -2.02 -8.11 22.12
N THR A 60 -2.93 -8.76 21.39
CA THR A 60 -3.99 -8.09 20.62
C THR A 60 -5.40 -8.63 20.90
N GLU A 61 -5.55 -9.67 21.72
CA GLU A 61 -6.84 -10.33 22.03
C GLU A 61 -7.91 -9.43 22.66
N ASN A 62 -7.50 -8.28 23.20
CA ASN A 62 -8.37 -7.27 23.81
C ASN A 62 -8.24 -5.91 23.10
N MET A 63 -7.66 -5.89 21.88
CA MET A 63 -7.49 -4.64 21.11
C MET A 63 -8.81 -3.92 20.86
N VAL A 64 -9.92 -4.67 20.71
CA VAL A 64 -11.27 -4.11 20.52
C VAL A 64 -11.70 -3.19 21.68
N ASP A 65 -11.12 -3.37 22.87
CA ASP A 65 -11.44 -2.56 24.06
C ASP A 65 -10.76 -1.18 24.04
N ASP A 66 -9.81 -0.95 23.12
CA ASP A 66 -9.27 0.37 22.76
C ASP A 66 -9.78 0.75 21.35
N PRO A 67 -10.88 1.51 21.24
CA PRO A 67 -11.50 1.77 19.96
C PRO A 67 -10.61 2.56 18.99
N LEU A 68 -9.69 3.39 19.49
CA LEU A 68 -8.78 4.16 18.64
C LEU A 68 -7.67 3.27 18.07
N LEU A 69 -7.07 2.43 18.91
CA LEU A 69 -6.07 1.46 18.47
C LEU A 69 -6.67 0.45 17.49
N TYR A 70 -7.86 -0.08 17.81
CA TYR A 70 -8.56 -1.03 16.96
C TYR A 70 -8.91 -0.43 15.61
N MET A 71 -9.53 0.77 15.61
CA MET A 71 -9.82 1.51 14.38
C MET A 71 -8.56 1.73 13.55
N GLY A 72 -7.47 2.21 14.16
CA GLY A 72 -6.20 2.45 13.46
C GLY A 72 -5.69 1.20 12.72
N ASN A 73 -5.76 0.03 13.36
CA ASN A 73 -5.35 -1.24 12.76
C ASN A 73 -6.30 -1.68 11.65
N ILE A 74 -7.62 -1.64 11.87
CA ILE A 74 -8.61 -2.00 10.84
C ILE A 74 -8.45 -1.12 9.60
N MET A 75 -8.22 0.18 9.77
CA MET A 75 -8.00 1.09 8.65
C MET A 75 -6.71 0.82 7.91
N LEU A 76 -5.63 0.53 8.62
CA LEU A 76 -4.37 0.12 8.01
C LEU A 76 -4.58 -1.11 7.11
N LEU A 77 -5.32 -2.11 7.59
CA LEU A 77 -5.59 -3.34 6.85
C LEU A 77 -6.53 -3.11 5.66
N ILE A 78 -7.58 -2.30 5.81
CA ILE A 78 -8.53 -2.00 4.73
C ILE A 78 -7.86 -1.19 3.61
N VAL A 79 -7.14 -0.12 3.95
CA VAL A 79 -6.50 0.74 2.95
C VAL A 79 -5.30 0.02 2.34
N GLY A 80 -4.41 -0.52 3.18
CA GLY A 80 -3.20 -1.21 2.74
C GLY A 80 -3.45 -2.48 1.94
N GLY A 81 -4.55 -3.20 2.23
CA GLY A 81 -4.92 -4.43 1.53
C GLY A 81 -5.70 -4.23 0.22
N ASN A 82 -6.24 -3.04 -0.04
CA ASN A 82 -7.10 -2.78 -1.19
C ASN A 82 -6.47 -1.83 -2.20
N ASP A 83 -6.12 -0.61 -1.78
CA ASP A 83 -5.91 0.52 -2.69
C ASP A 83 -4.68 0.33 -3.59
N THR A 84 -3.57 -0.13 -2.99
CA THR A 84 -2.31 -0.41 -3.69
C THR A 84 -2.46 -1.54 -4.71
N THR A 85 -3.19 -2.60 -4.35
CA THR A 85 -3.50 -3.74 -5.23
C THR A 85 -4.41 -3.30 -6.37
N ARG A 86 -5.47 -2.54 -6.07
CA ARG A 86 -6.41 -2.00 -7.07
C ARG A 86 -5.68 -1.13 -8.10
N ASN A 87 -4.83 -0.22 -7.64
CA ASN A 87 -4.05 0.65 -8.52
C ASN A 87 -3.09 -0.16 -9.39
N SER A 88 -2.46 -1.22 -8.85
CA SER A 88 -1.62 -2.14 -9.64
C SER A 88 -2.43 -2.87 -10.71
N MET A 89 -3.63 -3.36 -10.40
CA MET A 89 -4.50 -4.04 -11.36
C MET A 89 -4.94 -3.09 -12.48
N SER A 90 -5.40 -1.89 -12.14
CA SER A 90 -5.78 -0.86 -13.11
C SER A 90 -4.61 -0.47 -14.01
N GLY A 91 -3.43 -0.25 -13.41
CA GLY A 91 -2.19 0.00 -14.14
C GLY A 91 -1.85 -1.13 -15.11
N GLY A 92 -1.91 -2.38 -14.65
CA GLY A 92 -1.66 -3.56 -15.48
C GLY A 92 -2.55 -3.62 -16.72
N VAL A 93 -3.85 -3.33 -16.58
CA VAL A 93 -4.78 -3.28 -17.74
C VAL A 93 -4.36 -2.17 -18.71
N VAL A 94 -4.04 -0.97 -18.22
CA VAL A 94 -3.61 0.15 -19.05
C VAL A 94 -2.29 -0.15 -19.76
N PHE A 95 -1.28 -0.63 -19.05
CA PHE A 95 0.05 -0.88 -19.61
C PHE A 95 0.02 -2.02 -20.62
N LEU A 96 -0.64 -3.14 -20.33
CA LEU A 96 -0.75 -4.24 -21.28
C LEU A 96 -1.54 -3.86 -22.55
N ASN A 97 -2.44 -2.88 -22.45
CA ASN A 97 -3.10 -2.30 -23.63
C ASN A 97 -2.20 -1.34 -24.42
N GLN A 98 -1.37 -0.54 -23.72
CA GLN A 98 -0.42 0.39 -24.35
C GLN A 98 0.79 -0.33 -24.98
N PHE A 99 1.17 -1.49 -24.44
CA PHE A 99 2.30 -2.31 -24.86
C PHE A 99 1.83 -3.71 -25.31
N PRO A 100 1.15 -3.81 -26.47
CA PRO A 100 0.54 -5.07 -26.92
C PRO A 100 1.56 -6.18 -27.17
N ASP A 101 2.81 -5.85 -27.47
CA ASP A 101 3.89 -6.82 -27.64
C ASP A 101 4.23 -7.53 -26.32
N GLU A 102 4.24 -6.81 -25.20
CA GLU A 102 4.42 -7.41 -23.86
C GLU A 102 3.22 -8.30 -23.50
N MET A 103 2.00 -7.91 -23.90
CA MET A 103 0.81 -8.74 -23.74
C MET A 103 0.87 -10.01 -24.61
N ALA A 104 1.46 -9.93 -25.81
CA ALA A 104 1.67 -11.09 -26.66
C ALA A 104 2.68 -12.08 -26.04
N LYS A 105 3.77 -11.58 -25.42
CA LYS A 105 4.75 -12.41 -24.71
C LYS A 105 4.10 -13.24 -23.61
N VAL A 106 3.33 -12.63 -22.70
CA VAL A 106 2.70 -13.37 -21.59
C VAL A 106 1.61 -14.35 -22.08
N ARG A 107 0.92 -14.04 -23.19
CA ARG A 107 -0.02 -14.99 -23.82
C ARG A 107 0.69 -16.21 -24.41
N GLN A 108 1.88 -16.04 -24.98
CA GLN A 108 2.68 -17.14 -25.52
C GLN A 108 3.38 -17.93 -24.42
N ASN A 109 3.75 -17.27 -23.32
CA ASN A 109 4.41 -17.87 -22.18
C ASN A 109 3.84 -17.37 -20.84
N PRO A 110 2.83 -18.06 -20.29
CA PRO A 110 2.23 -17.74 -18.99
C PRO A 110 3.21 -17.79 -17.81
N ASP A 111 4.38 -18.44 -17.95
CA ASP A 111 5.41 -18.46 -16.90
C ASP A 111 6.01 -17.07 -16.64
N LEU A 112 5.76 -16.09 -17.54
CA LEU A 112 6.14 -14.69 -17.33
C LEU A 112 5.24 -13.94 -16.34
N ILE A 113 4.09 -14.49 -15.94
CA ILE A 113 3.12 -13.80 -15.06
C ILE A 113 3.78 -13.26 -13.77
N PRO A 114 4.59 -14.02 -13.00
CA PRO A 114 5.23 -13.49 -11.79
C PRO A 114 6.17 -12.31 -12.07
N SER A 115 6.85 -12.32 -13.22
CA SER A 115 7.74 -11.24 -13.66
C SER A 115 6.92 -10.01 -14.07
N MET A 116 5.90 -10.22 -14.91
CA MET A 116 4.94 -9.20 -15.32
C MET A 116 4.28 -8.49 -14.14
N VAL A 117 3.82 -9.24 -13.12
CA VAL A 117 3.22 -8.65 -11.90
C VAL A 117 4.21 -7.74 -11.19
N SER A 118 5.47 -8.17 -11.06
CA SER A 118 6.52 -7.35 -10.44
C SER A 118 6.80 -6.08 -11.26
N GLU A 119 6.82 -6.17 -12.59
CA GLU A 119 7.03 -5.01 -13.46
C GLU A 119 5.83 -4.04 -13.41
N ILE A 120 4.60 -4.55 -13.38
CA ILE A 120 3.39 -3.72 -13.20
C ILE A 120 3.48 -2.93 -11.90
N ILE A 121 3.89 -3.58 -10.81
CA ILE A 121 4.01 -2.94 -9.49
C ILE A 121 5.14 -1.89 -9.48
N ARG A 122 6.28 -2.15 -10.14
CA ARG A 122 7.34 -1.16 -10.33
C ARG A 122 6.85 0.03 -11.14
N TYR A 123 6.31 -0.23 -12.32
CA TYR A 123 5.92 0.81 -13.28
C TYR A 123 4.75 1.66 -12.75
N GLN A 124 3.75 1.04 -12.14
CA GLN A 124 2.64 1.76 -11.52
C GLN A 124 3.08 2.58 -10.30
N THR A 125 4.05 2.07 -9.52
CA THR A 125 4.40 2.54 -8.17
C THR A 125 3.16 3.00 -7.36
N PRO A 126 2.28 2.08 -6.94
CA PRO A 126 0.98 2.41 -6.36
C PRO A 126 1.05 3.33 -5.13
N LEU A 127 2.16 3.26 -4.40
CA LEU A 127 2.48 4.13 -3.29
C LEU A 127 3.71 4.98 -3.68
N PRO A 128 3.52 6.20 -4.19
CA PRO A 128 4.60 6.97 -4.81
C PRO A 128 5.64 7.48 -3.81
N HIS A 129 5.27 7.67 -2.55
CA HIS A 129 6.18 8.10 -1.51
C HIS A 129 5.79 7.62 -0.11
N MET A 130 6.79 7.60 0.76
CA MET A 130 6.63 7.49 2.22
C MET A 130 7.48 8.55 2.89
N ARG A 131 7.16 8.89 4.14
CA ARG A 131 7.86 9.96 4.86
C ARG A 131 8.41 9.46 6.20
N ARG A 132 9.58 9.96 6.57
CA ARG A 132 10.26 9.77 7.86
C ARG A 132 10.50 11.12 8.55
N THR A 133 10.74 11.10 9.85
CA THR A 133 11.15 12.28 10.64
C THR A 133 12.55 12.01 11.17
N ALA A 134 13.49 12.93 10.97
CA ALA A 134 14.83 12.80 11.52
C ALA A 134 14.78 12.85 13.06
N THR A 135 15.31 11.82 13.72
CA THR A 135 15.34 11.73 15.19
C THR A 135 16.52 12.45 15.82
N ARG A 136 17.53 12.76 15.01
CA ARG A 136 18.77 13.47 15.34
C ARG A 136 19.30 14.19 14.09
N ASP A 137 20.22 15.11 14.29
CA ASP A 137 21.02 15.66 13.20
C ASP A 137 21.80 14.54 12.50
N VAL A 138 21.81 14.56 11.17
CA VAL A 138 22.51 13.58 10.33
C VAL A 138 22.95 14.23 9.02
N GLU A 139 24.05 13.74 8.46
CA GLU A 139 24.47 14.09 7.11
C GLU A 139 24.17 12.91 6.18
N LEU A 140 23.48 13.18 5.07
CA LEU A 140 23.13 12.19 4.05
C LEU A 140 23.49 12.76 2.68
N ASN A 141 24.35 12.05 1.93
CA ASN A 141 24.84 12.49 0.62
C ASN A 141 25.35 13.95 0.61
N GLY A 142 26.13 14.33 1.63
CA GLY A 142 26.66 15.70 1.77
C GLY A 142 25.63 16.76 2.19
N ARG A 143 24.40 16.36 2.54
CA ARG A 143 23.34 17.28 2.99
C ARG A 143 23.08 17.08 4.47
N LYS A 144 23.14 18.17 5.24
CA LYS A 144 22.74 18.17 6.65
C LYS A 144 21.20 18.14 6.74
N ILE A 145 20.68 17.18 7.50
CA ILE A 145 19.27 17.04 7.88
C ILE A 145 19.21 17.25 9.39
N THR A 146 18.42 18.21 9.85
CA THR A 146 18.33 18.53 11.28
C THR A 146 17.25 17.71 11.98
N LYS A 147 17.42 17.49 13.29
CA LYS A 147 16.42 16.80 14.12
C LYS A 147 15.04 17.43 13.94
N GLY A 148 14.03 16.60 13.64
CA GLY A 148 12.64 17.01 13.45
C GLY A 148 12.27 17.27 11.98
N GLU A 149 13.23 17.38 11.07
CA GLU A 149 12.94 17.54 9.64
C GLU A 149 12.23 16.31 9.06
N LYS A 150 11.33 16.57 8.11
CA LYS A 150 10.63 15.54 7.35
C LYS A 150 11.49 15.15 6.15
N VAL A 151 11.73 13.86 5.99
CA VAL A 151 12.42 13.29 4.82
C VAL A 151 11.40 12.47 4.03
N VAL A 152 11.22 12.80 2.75
CA VAL A 152 10.29 12.10 1.85
C VAL A 152 11.09 11.17 0.96
N LEU A 153 10.72 9.89 0.97
CA LEU A 153 11.27 8.84 0.12
C LEU A 153 10.35 8.72 -1.10
N TRP A 154 10.77 9.28 -2.23
CA TRP A 154 10.02 9.21 -3.48
C TRP A 154 10.29 7.88 -4.19
N PHE A 155 9.59 6.82 -3.79
CA PHE A 155 9.71 5.50 -4.43
C PHE A 155 9.49 5.56 -5.94
N VAL A 156 8.58 6.42 -6.41
CA VAL A 156 8.35 6.65 -7.84
C VAL A 156 9.60 7.18 -8.54
N SER A 157 10.39 8.04 -7.90
CA SER A 157 11.65 8.49 -8.49
C SER A 157 12.67 7.35 -8.53
N GLY A 158 12.80 6.58 -7.45
CA GLY A 158 13.78 5.49 -7.39
C GLY A 158 13.45 4.30 -8.30
N ASN A 159 12.17 4.01 -8.52
CA ASN A 159 11.73 3.00 -9.49
C ASN A 159 12.01 3.40 -10.95
N TYR A 160 12.35 4.68 -11.17
CA TYR A 160 12.69 5.22 -12.48
C TYR A 160 14.16 5.71 -12.58
N ASP A 161 15.01 5.33 -11.61
CA ASP A 161 16.42 5.69 -11.57
C ASP A 161 17.25 4.79 -12.53
N ASP A 162 17.80 5.39 -13.58
CA ASP A 162 18.57 4.70 -14.63
C ASP A 162 19.97 4.27 -14.18
N ALA A 163 20.44 4.76 -13.02
CA ALA A 163 21.68 4.28 -12.40
C ALA A 163 21.53 2.85 -11.83
N VAL A 164 20.30 2.39 -11.60
CA VAL A 164 20.00 1.07 -11.01
C VAL A 164 19.13 0.21 -11.93
N ILE A 165 18.15 0.82 -12.61
CA ILE A 165 17.16 0.12 -13.43
C ILE A 165 17.39 0.53 -14.89
N GLU A 166 17.95 -0.38 -15.69
CA GLU A 166 18.16 -0.15 -17.12
C GLU A 166 16.85 0.21 -17.84
N ARG A 167 16.81 1.22 -18.71
CA ARG A 167 15.58 1.59 -19.45
C ARG A 167 14.34 1.67 -18.53
N PRO A 168 14.38 2.49 -17.47
CA PRO A 168 13.36 2.46 -16.42
C PRO A 168 11.98 2.90 -16.91
N ASN A 169 11.95 3.72 -17.96
CA ASN A 169 10.74 4.23 -18.62
C ASN A 169 10.09 3.21 -19.56
N ASP A 170 10.73 2.07 -19.83
CA ASP A 170 10.14 1.00 -20.63
C ASP A 170 9.32 0.08 -19.71
N PHE A 171 8.11 -0.26 -20.14
CA PHE A 171 7.34 -1.35 -19.54
C PHE A 171 7.84 -2.67 -20.14
N TRP A 172 8.63 -3.42 -19.36
CA TRP A 172 9.35 -4.60 -19.84
C TRP A 172 9.08 -5.79 -18.91
N ILE A 173 8.17 -6.68 -19.30
CA ILE A 173 7.63 -7.71 -18.39
C ILE A 173 8.62 -8.85 -18.11
N ASP A 174 9.60 -9.05 -18.99
CA ASP A 174 10.69 -10.01 -18.87
C ASP A 174 12.04 -9.35 -18.51
N ARG A 175 11.98 -8.18 -17.87
CA ARG A 175 13.12 -7.45 -17.32
C ARG A 175 13.97 -8.34 -16.37
N PRO A 176 15.31 -8.37 -16.54
CA PRO A 176 16.20 -8.97 -15.56
C PRO A 176 16.05 -8.33 -14.18
N SER A 177 16.03 -9.12 -13.11
CA SER A 177 15.93 -8.63 -11.73
C SER A 177 14.70 -7.77 -11.44
N VAL A 178 13.56 -8.06 -12.09
CA VAL A 178 12.28 -7.31 -11.96
C VAL A 178 11.79 -7.10 -10.51
N ARG A 179 12.23 -7.93 -9.55
CA ARG A 179 11.88 -7.78 -8.13
C ARG A 179 12.69 -6.70 -7.40
N ASN A 180 13.73 -6.15 -8.03
CA ASN A 180 14.56 -5.10 -7.46
C ASN A 180 13.92 -3.72 -7.68
N HIS A 181 12.85 -3.44 -6.95
CA HIS A 181 12.10 -2.18 -7.01
C HIS A 181 11.66 -1.73 -5.61
N LEU A 182 11.36 -0.43 -5.46
CA LEU A 182 11.02 0.20 -4.19
C LEU A 182 9.51 0.29 -3.90
N SER A 183 8.63 -0.25 -4.75
CA SER A 183 7.17 -0.13 -4.58
C SER A 183 6.63 -0.75 -3.28
N PHE A 184 7.35 -1.69 -2.67
CA PHE A 184 7.04 -2.26 -1.34
C PHE A 184 7.88 -1.66 -0.20
N GLY A 185 8.66 -0.61 -0.49
CA GLY A 185 9.62 -0.04 0.45
C GLY A 185 10.84 -0.95 0.67
N ALA A 186 11.61 -0.62 1.71
CA ALA A 186 12.77 -1.38 2.16
C ALA A 186 12.98 -1.19 3.66
N GLY A 187 13.47 -2.23 4.34
CA GLY A 187 13.70 -2.22 5.80
C GLY A 187 12.46 -2.57 6.63
N ILE A 188 12.55 -2.28 7.93
CA ILE A 188 11.48 -2.46 8.94
C ILE A 188 10.81 -1.14 9.32
#